data_AF-A0A6H9YIE0-F1
#
_entry.id   AF-A0A6H9YIE0-F1
#
_cell.length_a   1.000
_cell.length_b   1.000
_cell.length_c   1.000
_cell.angle_alpha   90.00
_cell.angle_beta   90.00
_cell.angle_gamma   90.00
#
_symmetry.space_group_name_H-M   'P 1'
#
loop_
_entity.id
_entity.type
_entity.pdbx_description
1 polymer ?
#
loop_
_entity_poly.entity_id
_entity_poly.type
_entity_poly.pdbx_seq_one_letter_code
_entity_poly.pdbx_strand_id
1 'polypeptide(L)'
;MTLLRRHRKEPRRWSARLRRGRKGRAAGEGPPGHTVRAAPSPTVHLDRLADALASKGLPTLPRYEDDPPRLRVYIPSATHVGETIAVGPGRSDEWWYRTSTGILLGPHDDPTAAAETIALLLGPWLPAALGIIPDRAMTVSEVRRRFPGVSCWWGIHTQRWWALIPRGPSSRLVSAITLDTLARAISKAHTRQ
;
A
#
# COMPACT_ATOMS: atom_id res chain seq x y z
N MET A 1 41.25 8.55 14.65
CA MET A 1 41.27 8.57 13.17
C MET A 1 41.83 7.25 12.67
N THR A 2 40.97 6.32 12.26
CA THR A 2 41.40 5.07 11.62
C THR A 2 40.40 4.69 10.54
N LEU A 3 40.84 4.75 9.30
CA LEU A 3 40.11 4.42 8.07
C LEU A 3 39.76 2.92 8.02
N LEU A 4 38.49 2.57 7.93
CA LEU A 4 38.06 1.21 7.59
C LEU A 4 37.94 1.06 6.07
N ARG A 5 38.82 0.20 5.54
CA ARG A 5 38.92 -0.21 4.14
C ARG A 5 37.57 -0.70 3.58
N ARG A 6 37.17 -0.16 2.42
CA ARG A 6 36.11 -0.71 1.57
C ARG A 6 36.55 -2.07 1.04
N HIS A 7 35.96 -3.14 1.56
CA HIS A 7 35.97 -4.43 0.86
C HIS A 7 34.87 -4.42 -0.21
N ARG A 8 35.29 -4.16 -1.45
CA ARG A 8 34.53 -4.45 -2.68
C ARG A 8 34.32 -5.98 -2.71
N LYS A 9 33.08 -6.45 -2.52
CA LYS A 9 32.70 -7.81 -2.89
C LYS A 9 32.04 -7.75 -4.26
N GLU A 10 32.69 -8.39 -5.23
CA GLU A 10 32.20 -8.57 -6.59
C GLU A 10 30.83 -9.27 -6.61
N PRO A 11 29.89 -8.85 -7.48
CA PRO A 11 28.63 -9.54 -7.67
C PRO A 11 28.86 -10.85 -8.42
N ARG A 12 28.55 -11.96 -7.73
CA ARG A 12 28.53 -13.30 -8.32
C ARG A 12 27.41 -13.41 -9.35
N ARG A 13 27.81 -13.26 -10.62
CA ARG A 13 27.35 -13.97 -11.83
C ARG A 13 25.99 -14.70 -11.71
N TRP A 14 24.91 -14.02 -12.10
CA TRP A 14 23.68 -14.67 -12.56
C TRP A 14 23.65 -14.68 -14.10
N SER A 15 24.51 -15.50 -14.70
CA SER A 15 24.59 -15.69 -16.17
C SER A 15 24.75 -17.15 -16.57
N ALA A 16 24.41 -18.09 -15.69
CA ALA A 16 24.75 -19.49 -15.90
C ALA A 16 23.60 -20.45 -15.59
N ARG A 17 22.38 -20.19 -16.11
CA ARG A 17 21.41 -21.28 -16.32
C ARG A 17 20.30 -21.02 -17.35
N LEU A 18 20.54 -20.32 -18.46
CA LEU A 18 19.62 -20.35 -19.62
C LEU A 18 20.32 -20.29 -21.00
N ARG A 19 21.64 -20.54 -21.06
CA ARG A 19 22.39 -20.66 -22.32
C ARG A 19 23.46 -21.74 -22.22
N ARG A 20 23.06 -23.02 -22.30
CA ARG A 20 23.92 -24.12 -22.78
C ARG A 20 23.09 -25.40 -22.89
N GLY A 21 22.72 -25.74 -24.12
CA GLY A 21 21.97 -26.96 -24.43
C GLY A 21 21.48 -27.05 -25.87
N ARG A 22 22.27 -26.61 -26.87
CA ARG A 22 22.03 -26.98 -28.27
C ARG A 22 23.33 -27.12 -29.04
N LYS A 23 23.81 -28.36 -29.19
CA LYS A 23 24.54 -28.84 -30.38
C LYS A 23 24.62 -30.37 -30.35
N GLY A 24 23.95 -31.02 -31.32
CA GLY A 24 24.21 -32.43 -31.66
C GLY A 24 22.99 -33.27 -32.06
N ARG A 25 22.57 -33.14 -33.34
CA ARG A 25 21.93 -34.14 -34.23
C ARG A 25 20.68 -34.93 -33.76
N ALA A 26 19.56 -34.73 -34.46
CA ALA A 26 19.01 -35.63 -35.50
C ALA A 26 17.47 -35.53 -35.56
N ALA A 27 16.96 -35.49 -36.80
CA ALA A 27 15.60 -35.70 -37.31
C ALA A 27 14.42 -35.81 -36.32
N GLY A 28 13.40 -34.98 -36.56
CA GLY A 28 12.04 -35.14 -36.03
C GLY A 28 11.28 -33.83 -36.10
N GLU A 29 10.35 -33.73 -37.05
CA GLU A 29 9.37 -32.65 -37.15
C GLU A 29 8.71 -32.37 -35.79
N GLY A 30 8.76 -31.11 -35.34
CA GLY A 30 8.11 -30.64 -34.12
C GLY A 30 7.04 -29.59 -34.45
N PRO A 31 5.93 -29.53 -33.68
CA PRO A 31 4.71 -28.79 -34.00
C PRO A 31 4.91 -27.26 -33.96
N PRO A 32 3.98 -26.47 -34.55
CA PRO A 32 4.19 -25.04 -34.80
C PRO A 32 4.40 -24.25 -33.51
N GLY A 33 5.30 -23.26 -33.64
CA GLY A 33 5.84 -22.45 -32.56
C GLY A 33 4.82 -21.94 -31.55
N HIS A 34 4.97 -22.38 -30.30
CA HIS A 34 4.59 -21.57 -29.16
C HIS A 34 5.54 -20.36 -29.14
N THR A 35 5.10 -19.23 -29.70
CA THR A 35 5.70 -17.93 -29.41
C THR A 35 5.65 -17.74 -27.90
N VAL A 36 6.77 -18.01 -27.22
CA VAL A 36 6.97 -17.61 -25.83
C VAL A 36 6.86 -16.08 -25.83
N ARG A 37 5.72 -15.56 -25.39
CA ARG A 37 5.49 -14.13 -25.25
C ARG A 37 6.61 -13.58 -24.38
N ALA A 38 7.46 -12.72 -24.94
CA ALA A 38 8.59 -12.17 -24.22
C ALA A 38 8.10 -11.57 -22.90
N ALA A 39 8.81 -11.86 -21.80
CA ALA A 39 8.46 -11.31 -20.51
C ALA A 39 8.41 -9.77 -20.61
N PRO A 40 7.35 -9.12 -20.11
CA PRO A 40 7.26 -7.67 -20.09
C PRO A 40 8.40 -7.10 -19.26
N SER A 41 8.86 -5.89 -19.61
CA SER A 41 9.88 -5.18 -18.82
C SER A 41 9.28 -4.73 -17.49
N PRO A 42 9.63 -5.35 -16.34
CA PRO A 42 8.93 -5.08 -15.07
C PRO A 42 9.00 -3.61 -14.66
N THR A 43 10.13 -2.94 -14.92
CA THR A 43 10.33 -1.53 -14.59
C THR A 43 9.38 -0.61 -15.34
N VAL A 44 9.15 -0.84 -16.65
CA VAL A 44 8.21 -0.04 -17.47
C VAL A 44 6.79 -0.11 -16.92
N HIS A 45 6.36 -1.28 -16.46
CA HIS A 45 5.04 -1.44 -15.87
C HIS A 45 4.97 -0.81 -14.47
N LEU A 46 6.03 -0.93 -13.67
CA LEU A 46 6.10 -0.27 -12.37
C LEU A 46 6.13 1.27 -12.51
N ASP A 47 6.75 1.84 -13.54
CA ASP A 47 6.70 3.28 -13.85
C ASP A 47 5.26 3.71 -14.17
N ARG A 48 4.57 2.98 -15.05
CA ARG A 48 3.15 3.26 -15.38
C ARG A 48 2.25 3.19 -14.15
N LEU A 49 2.49 2.23 -13.27
CA LEU A 49 1.78 2.14 -12.00
C LEU A 49 2.12 3.31 -11.06
N ALA A 50 3.38 3.75 -11.03
CA ALA A 50 3.79 4.90 -10.24
C ALA A 50 3.07 6.18 -10.70
N ASP A 51 2.94 6.39 -12.02
CA ASP A 51 2.18 7.52 -12.58
C ASP A 51 0.71 7.46 -12.18
N ALA A 52 0.07 6.28 -12.29
CA ALA A 52 -1.31 6.06 -11.89
C ALA A 52 -1.53 6.33 -10.40
N LEU A 53 -0.62 5.88 -9.53
CA LEU A 53 -0.66 6.15 -8.09
C LEU A 53 -0.42 7.63 -7.77
N ALA A 54 0.49 8.30 -8.48
CA ALA A 54 0.75 9.72 -8.32
C ALA A 54 -0.50 10.56 -8.64
N SER A 55 -1.26 10.20 -9.70
CA SER A 55 -2.55 10.85 -10.02
C SER A 55 -3.58 10.75 -8.90
N LYS A 56 -3.45 9.74 -8.02
CA LYS A 56 -4.31 9.51 -6.85
C LYS A 56 -3.71 10.06 -5.55
N GLY A 57 -2.58 10.78 -5.63
CA GLY A 57 -1.89 11.36 -4.47
C GLY A 57 -1.18 10.34 -3.59
N LEU A 58 -0.90 9.13 -4.10
CA LEU A 58 -0.19 8.08 -3.38
C LEU A 58 1.30 8.12 -3.74
N PRO A 59 2.20 8.50 -2.81
CA PRO A 59 3.60 8.59 -3.11
C PRO A 59 4.24 7.21 -3.21
N THR A 60 5.21 7.10 -4.12
CA THR A 60 5.91 5.86 -4.42
C THR A 60 7.43 6.07 -4.37
N LEU A 61 8.14 4.97 -4.09
CA LEU A 61 9.61 4.90 -4.12
C LEU A 61 10.00 3.70 -4.99
N PRO A 62 10.63 3.94 -6.15
CA PRO A 62 11.13 2.85 -6.98
C PRO A 62 12.28 2.12 -6.28
N ARG A 63 12.29 0.80 -6.40
CA ARG A 63 13.37 -0.09 -5.95
C ARG A 63 13.73 -1.04 -7.09
N TYR A 64 14.23 -0.46 -8.17
CA TYR A 64 14.53 -1.21 -9.39
C TYR A 64 15.87 -1.96 -9.35
N GLU A 65 16.70 -1.65 -8.36
CA GLU A 65 17.93 -2.38 -8.05
C GLU A 65 17.67 -3.72 -7.33
N ASP A 66 16.44 -3.93 -6.82
CA ASP A 66 16.03 -5.20 -6.22
C ASP A 66 15.82 -6.27 -7.31
N ASP A 67 16.01 -7.55 -6.95
CA ASP A 67 15.66 -8.70 -7.79
C ASP A 67 14.51 -9.50 -7.14
N PRO A 68 13.28 -9.48 -7.71
CA PRO A 68 12.85 -8.70 -8.88
C PRO A 68 12.65 -7.21 -8.55
N PRO A 69 12.61 -6.31 -9.57
CA PRO A 69 12.31 -4.89 -9.39
C PRO A 69 11.00 -4.66 -8.65
N ARG A 70 10.97 -3.67 -7.74
CA ARG A 70 9.80 -3.38 -6.92
C ARG A 70 9.46 -1.89 -6.90
N LEU A 71 8.21 -1.59 -6.60
CA LEU A 71 7.72 -0.24 -6.31
C LEU A 71 7.16 -0.23 -4.89
N ARG A 72 7.74 0.61 -4.01
CA ARG A 72 7.22 0.80 -2.66
C ARG A 72 6.19 1.92 -2.69
N VAL A 73 4.92 1.58 -2.46
CA VAL A 73 3.90 2.56 -2.07
C VAL A 73 4.06 2.78 -0.59
N TYR A 74 4.18 4.03 -0.16
CA TYR A 74 4.37 4.33 1.25
C TYR A 74 3.51 5.50 1.66
N ILE A 75 3.34 5.60 2.96
CA ILE A 75 2.66 6.71 3.57
C ILE A 75 3.71 7.58 4.28
N PRO A 76 3.89 8.86 3.89
CA PRO A 76 4.90 9.71 4.50
C PRO A 76 4.71 9.90 6.01
N SER A 77 3.47 10.06 6.49
CA SER A 77 3.20 10.26 7.93
C SER A 77 3.15 8.97 8.75
N ALA A 78 3.25 7.80 8.11
CA ALA A 78 3.26 6.50 8.74
C ALA A 78 4.21 5.58 7.98
N THR A 79 5.52 5.81 8.19
CA THR A 79 6.62 5.17 7.44
C THR A 79 6.61 3.62 7.48
N HIS A 80 5.98 3.03 8.49
CA HIS A 80 5.81 1.58 8.63
C HIS A 80 4.61 1.04 7.82
N VAL A 81 3.73 1.91 7.34
CA VAL A 81 2.53 1.57 6.57
C VAL A 81 2.77 1.85 5.09
N GLY A 82 2.43 0.87 4.26
CA GLY A 82 2.58 0.92 2.83
C GLY A 82 2.69 -0.47 2.25
N GLU A 83 2.72 -0.57 0.93
CA GLU A 83 2.75 -1.84 0.22
C GLU A 83 3.90 -1.91 -0.77
N THR A 84 4.45 -3.10 -0.98
CA THR A 84 5.54 -3.30 -1.93
C THR A 84 5.01 -4.08 -3.11
N ILE A 85 5.06 -3.47 -4.29
CA ILE A 85 4.49 -4.01 -5.52
C ILE A 85 5.60 -4.58 -6.39
N ALA A 86 5.35 -5.74 -6.95
CA ALA A 86 6.16 -6.33 -8.01
C ALA A 86 5.29 -6.65 -9.22
N VAL A 87 5.92 -6.84 -10.37
CA VAL A 87 5.29 -7.39 -11.57
C VAL A 87 5.79 -8.81 -11.75
N GLY A 88 4.86 -9.75 -11.91
CA GLY A 88 5.20 -11.17 -12.00
C GLY A 88 4.10 -11.99 -12.67
N PRO A 89 4.33 -13.28 -12.92
CA PRO A 89 3.31 -14.16 -13.47
C PRO A 89 2.12 -14.28 -12.50
N GLY A 90 0.92 -14.25 -13.06
CA GLY A 90 -0.35 -14.49 -12.39
C GLY A 90 -0.68 -15.99 -12.30
N ARG A 91 -1.97 -16.30 -12.14
CA ARG A 91 -2.47 -17.70 -12.12
C ARG A 91 -2.55 -18.31 -13.52
N SER A 92 -2.79 -17.48 -14.52
CA SER A 92 -2.62 -17.74 -15.95
C SER A 92 -1.24 -17.25 -16.38
N ASP A 93 -0.76 -17.60 -17.57
CA ASP A 93 0.49 -17.08 -18.20
C ASP A 93 0.49 -15.54 -18.45
N GLU A 94 -0.44 -14.82 -17.82
CA GLU A 94 -0.54 -13.37 -17.83
C GLU A 94 0.30 -12.76 -16.72
N TRP A 95 0.79 -11.55 -16.95
CA TRP A 95 1.57 -10.81 -15.97
C TRP A 95 0.67 -9.86 -15.19
N TRP A 96 0.91 -9.78 -13.88
CA TRP A 96 0.08 -9.07 -12.93
C TRP A 96 0.92 -8.18 -12.02
N TYR A 97 0.33 -7.07 -11.59
CA TYR A 97 0.78 -6.36 -10.40
C TYR A 97 0.42 -7.19 -9.17
N ARG A 98 1.37 -7.36 -8.26
CA ARG A 98 1.17 -8.15 -7.04
C ARG A 98 1.74 -7.46 -5.81
N THR A 99 1.08 -7.65 -4.67
CA THR A 99 1.56 -7.22 -3.36
C THR A 99 2.71 -8.09 -2.88
N SER A 100 3.38 -7.65 -1.81
CA SER A 100 4.37 -8.45 -1.08
C SER A 100 3.79 -9.74 -0.48
N THR A 101 2.49 -9.73 -0.18
CA THR A 101 1.72 -10.88 0.32
C THR A 101 1.21 -11.80 -0.79
N GLY A 102 1.46 -11.47 -2.05
CA GLY A 102 1.04 -12.29 -3.20
C GLY A 102 -0.40 -12.08 -3.66
N ILE A 103 -1.08 -11.04 -3.19
CA ILE A 103 -2.40 -10.64 -3.71
C ILE A 103 -2.21 -10.06 -5.11
N LEU A 104 -3.05 -10.52 -6.04
CA LEU A 104 -3.10 -10.02 -7.41
C LEU A 104 -3.95 -8.75 -7.45
N LEU A 105 -3.37 -7.66 -7.96
CA LEU A 105 -3.99 -6.33 -7.95
C LEU A 105 -4.66 -5.96 -9.27
N GLY A 106 -4.17 -6.53 -10.35
CA GLY A 106 -4.66 -6.31 -11.70
C GLY A 106 -3.65 -6.77 -12.75
N PRO A 107 -4.10 -6.98 -13.99
CA PRO A 107 -3.21 -7.21 -15.12
C PRO A 107 -2.16 -6.10 -15.26
N HIS A 108 -0.94 -6.44 -15.67
CA HIS A 108 0.19 -5.50 -15.80
C HIS A 108 -0.05 -4.35 -16.81
N ASP A 109 -0.99 -4.52 -17.73
CA ASP A 109 -1.37 -3.57 -18.77
C ASP A 109 -2.49 -2.61 -18.33
N ASP A 110 -3.08 -2.82 -17.15
CA ASP A 110 -4.05 -1.90 -16.53
C ASP A 110 -3.51 -1.33 -15.19
N PRO A 111 -2.60 -0.35 -15.24
CA PRO A 111 -2.06 0.30 -14.05
C PRO A 111 -3.13 1.08 -13.26
N THR A 112 -4.21 1.52 -13.91
CA THR A 112 -5.27 2.31 -13.28
C THR A 112 -6.11 1.44 -12.35
N ALA A 113 -6.58 0.28 -12.84
CA ALA A 113 -7.32 -0.68 -12.01
C ALA A 113 -6.46 -1.21 -10.84
N ALA A 114 -5.16 -1.44 -11.09
CA ALA A 114 -4.23 -1.83 -10.02
C ALA A 114 -4.08 -0.71 -8.96
N ALA A 115 -3.97 0.55 -9.38
CA ALA A 115 -3.90 1.69 -8.47
C ALA A 115 -5.18 1.88 -7.64
N GLU A 116 -6.36 1.59 -8.21
CA GLU A 116 -7.63 1.58 -7.47
C GLU A 116 -7.67 0.48 -6.41
N THR A 117 -7.25 -0.73 -6.78
CA THR A 117 -7.16 -1.84 -5.83
C THR A 117 -6.18 -1.52 -4.68
N ILE A 118 -5.04 -0.90 -4.98
CA ILE A 118 -4.08 -0.43 -3.97
C ILE A 118 -4.72 0.63 -3.06
N ALA A 119 -5.43 1.60 -3.63
CA ALA A 119 -6.10 2.65 -2.85
C ALA A 119 -7.17 2.06 -1.92
N LEU A 120 -7.91 1.04 -2.35
CA LEU A 120 -8.87 0.32 -1.51
C LEU A 120 -8.20 -0.47 -0.39
N LEU A 121 -7.09 -1.17 -0.70
CA LEU A 121 -6.31 -1.93 0.30
C LEU A 121 -5.71 -1.02 1.38
N LEU A 122 -5.22 0.15 0.97
CA LEU A 122 -4.63 1.14 1.87
C LEU A 122 -5.67 2.08 2.48
N GLY A 123 -6.90 2.10 1.97
CA GLY A 123 -8.02 2.96 2.38
C GLY A 123 -8.25 3.03 3.89
N PRO A 124 -8.28 1.89 4.63
CA PRO A 124 -8.43 1.91 6.08
C PRO A 124 -7.30 2.65 6.82
N TRP A 125 -6.13 2.78 6.20
CA TRP A 125 -4.93 3.34 6.80
C TRP A 125 -4.66 4.78 6.35
N LEU A 126 -5.10 5.18 5.15
CA LEU A 126 -4.88 6.50 4.53
C LEU A 126 -5.30 7.72 5.37
N PRO A 127 -6.39 7.70 6.15
CA PRO A 127 -6.74 8.82 7.02
C PRO A 127 -5.72 9.08 8.15
N ALA A 128 -5.09 8.04 8.70
CA ALA A 128 -4.06 8.16 9.74
C ALA A 128 -2.69 8.59 9.21
N ALA A 129 -2.56 8.52 7.89
CA ALA A 129 -1.36 8.44 7.09
C ALA A 129 -1.08 9.71 6.26
N LEU A 130 -2.13 10.47 6.00
CA LEU A 130 -2.08 11.76 5.32
C LEU A 130 -2.04 12.93 6.32
N GLY A 131 -1.77 12.69 7.61
CA GLY A 131 -1.79 13.75 8.61
C GLY A 131 -3.14 14.48 8.73
N ILE A 132 -4.22 13.89 8.21
CA ILE A 132 -5.60 14.32 8.47
C ILE A 132 -5.95 14.09 9.96
N ILE A 133 -5.12 13.30 10.65
CA ILE A 133 -4.95 13.30 12.10
C ILE A 133 -3.86 14.34 12.45
N PRO A 134 -4.15 15.38 13.26
CA PRO A 134 -3.18 16.41 13.64
C PRO A 134 -1.97 15.81 14.39
N ASP A 135 -0.87 16.58 14.40
CA ASP A 135 0.49 16.32 14.96
C ASP A 135 0.54 15.68 16.38
N ARG A 136 -0.60 15.65 17.07
CA ARG A 136 -0.85 14.75 18.19
C ARG A 136 -2.16 14.00 17.95
N ALA A 137 -2.08 12.79 17.40
CA ALA A 137 -3.23 11.92 17.26
C ALA A 137 -3.93 11.76 18.60
N MET A 138 -5.16 12.27 18.72
CA MET A 138 -5.91 12.17 19.96
C MET A 138 -6.21 10.69 20.24
N THR A 139 -5.76 10.17 21.38
CA THR A 139 -6.02 8.76 21.75
C THR A 139 -7.38 8.62 22.43
N VAL A 140 -7.94 7.40 22.44
CA VAL A 140 -9.21 7.12 23.17
C VAL A 140 -9.09 7.48 24.65
N SER A 141 -7.94 7.20 25.27
CA SER A 141 -7.67 7.57 26.67
C SER A 141 -7.66 9.09 26.87
N GLU A 142 -7.11 9.84 25.91
CA GLU A 142 -7.10 11.30 25.93
C GLU A 142 -8.52 11.89 25.79
N VAL A 143 -9.35 11.31 24.91
CA VAL A 143 -10.76 11.69 24.76
C VAL A 143 -11.55 11.40 26.04
N ARG A 144 -11.38 10.20 26.64
CA ARG A 144 -12.04 9.84 27.91
C ARG A 144 -11.64 10.76 29.06
N ARG A 145 -10.36 11.14 29.13
CA ARG A 145 -9.85 12.08 30.14
C ARG A 145 -10.44 13.48 29.97
N ARG A 146 -10.62 13.94 28.73
CA ARG A 146 -11.14 15.28 28.43
C ARG A 146 -12.66 15.40 28.56
N PHE A 147 -13.38 14.31 28.36
CA PHE A 147 -14.84 14.27 28.38
C PHE A 147 -15.35 13.15 29.30
N PRO A 148 -15.25 13.32 30.63
CA PRO A 148 -15.76 12.35 31.58
C PRO A 148 -17.28 12.15 31.39
N GLY A 149 -17.72 10.88 31.39
CA GLY A 149 -19.14 10.52 31.21
C GLY A 149 -19.61 10.40 29.75
N VAL A 150 -18.75 10.72 28.76
CA VAL A 150 -19.05 10.49 27.34
C VAL A 150 -18.65 9.07 26.94
N SER A 151 -19.60 8.28 26.46
CA SER A 151 -19.35 6.94 25.91
C SER A 151 -18.92 7.06 24.45
N CYS A 152 -17.70 6.63 24.13
CA CYS A 152 -17.16 6.65 22.76
C CYS A 152 -16.78 5.24 22.27
N TRP A 153 -17.07 4.94 21.01
CA TRP A 153 -16.78 3.64 20.38
C TRP A 153 -16.49 3.77 18.88
N TRP A 154 -15.83 2.77 18.31
CA TRP A 154 -15.63 2.66 16.86
C TRP A 154 -16.73 1.79 16.24
N GLY A 155 -17.39 2.31 15.20
CA GLY A 155 -18.39 1.56 14.44
C GLY A 155 -17.74 0.86 13.25
N ILE A 156 -17.57 -0.47 13.33
CA ILE A 156 -16.90 -1.27 12.29
C ILE A 156 -17.59 -1.12 10.91
N HIS A 157 -18.92 -1.16 10.87
CA HIS A 157 -19.71 -1.05 9.63
C HIS A 157 -19.78 0.36 9.06
N THR A 158 -19.68 1.39 9.90
CA THR A 158 -19.75 2.79 9.46
C THR A 158 -18.37 3.40 9.27
N GLN A 159 -17.32 2.72 9.73
CA GLN A 159 -15.94 3.21 9.75
C GLN A 159 -15.83 4.62 10.35
N ARG A 160 -16.56 4.84 11.46
CA ARG A 160 -16.59 6.12 12.17
C ARG A 160 -16.47 5.91 13.66
N TRP A 161 -15.85 6.87 14.33
CA TRP A 161 -15.97 7.03 15.76
C TRP A 161 -17.32 7.63 16.09
N TRP A 162 -17.95 7.09 17.12
CA TRP A 162 -19.21 7.54 17.67
C TRP A 162 -19.03 7.97 19.12
N ALA A 163 -19.77 8.99 19.53
CA ALA A 163 -19.84 9.41 20.92
C ALA A 163 -21.28 9.73 21.32
N LEU A 164 -21.72 9.16 22.43
CA LEU A 164 -22.97 9.47 23.09
C LEU A 164 -22.70 10.48 24.22
N ILE A 165 -23.29 11.66 24.08
CA ILE A 165 -23.08 12.78 24.99
C ILE A 165 -24.34 12.92 25.86
N PRO A 166 -24.26 12.67 27.17
CA PRO A 166 -25.39 12.89 28.08
C PRO A 166 -25.69 14.39 28.21
N ARG A 167 -26.95 14.80 28.03
CA ARG A 167 -27.45 16.17 28.23
C ARG A 167 -28.74 16.14 29.07
N GLY A 168 -28.59 15.86 30.37
CA GLY A 168 -29.72 15.71 31.28
C GLY A 168 -30.67 14.59 30.82
N PRO A 169 -31.97 14.86 30.58
CA PRO A 169 -32.93 13.85 30.11
C PRO A 169 -32.74 13.46 28.65
N SER A 170 -31.91 14.17 27.88
CA SER A 170 -31.68 13.92 26.46
C SER A 170 -30.24 13.46 26.22
N SER A 171 -30.03 12.56 25.27
CA SER A 171 -28.70 12.17 24.82
C SER A 171 -28.47 12.60 23.38
N ARG A 172 -27.25 13.05 23.08
CA ARG A 172 -26.86 13.44 21.72
C ARG A 172 -25.80 12.51 21.18
N LEU A 173 -26.06 11.96 20.00
CA LEU A 173 -25.13 11.13 19.28
C LEU A 173 -24.35 11.98 18.26
N VAL A 174 -23.03 11.85 18.23
CA VAL A 174 -22.16 12.48 17.23
C VAL A 174 -21.22 11.45 16.62
N SER A 175 -20.85 11.61 15.36
CA SER A 175 -19.88 10.74 14.68
C SER A 175 -18.83 11.51 13.90
N ALA A 176 -17.64 10.94 13.81
CA ALA A 176 -16.55 11.53 13.06
C ALA A 176 -15.57 10.46 12.55
N ILE A 177 -14.79 10.82 11.53
CA ILE A 177 -13.82 9.89 10.92
C ILE A 177 -12.58 9.74 11.82
N THR A 178 -12.24 10.76 12.60
CA THR A 178 -11.07 10.78 13.48
C THR A 178 -11.44 11.14 14.93
N LEU A 179 -10.60 10.75 15.90
CA LEU A 179 -10.84 11.11 17.31
C LEU A 179 -10.73 12.62 17.56
N ASP A 180 -9.88 13.34 16.83
CA ASP A 180 -9.79 14.80 16.89
C ASP A 180 -11.06 15.49 16.40
N THR A 181 -11.61 15.04 15.28
CA THR A 181 -12.86 15.56 14.75
C THR A 181 -14.03 15.21 15.67
N LEU A 182 -14.00 14.03 16.30
CA LEU A 182 -14.96 13.64 17.33
C LEU A 182 -14.86 14.54 18.56
N ALA A 183 -13.66 14.80 19.08
CA ALA A 183 -13.45 15.67 20.23
C ALA A 183 -13.93 17.10 19.99
N ARG A 184 -13.66 17.66 18.79
CA ARG A 184 -14.22 18.95 18.39
C ARG A 184 -15.76 18.93 18.35
N ALA A 185 -16.35 17.86 17.84
CA ALA A 185 -17.81 17.70 17.81
C ALA A 185 -18.40 17.60 19.23
N ILE A 186 -17.74 16.88 20.14
CA ILE A 186 -18.15 16.76 21.55
C ILE A 186 -18.06 18.13 22.24
N SER A 187 -16.97 18.88 22.06
CA SER A 187 -16.83 20.25 22.61
C SER A 187 -17.93 21.17 22.09
N LYS A 188 -18.20 21.16 20.78
CA LYS A 188 -19.28 21.98 20.18
C LYS A 188 -20.67 21.60 20.69
N ALA A 189 -20.90 20.32 20.99
CA ALA A 189 -22.14 19.85 21.57
C ALA A 189 -22.32 20.28 23.03
N HIS A 190 -21.23 20.48 23.79
CA HIS A 190 -21.27 21.02 25.14
C HIS A 190 -21.51 22.54 25.16
N THR A 191 -20.87 23.31 24.27
CA THR A 191 -20.95 24.79 24.28
C THR A 191 -22.27 25.38 23.76
N ARG A 192 -23.18 24.58 23.21
CA ARG A 192 -24.56 25.01 22.88
C ARG A 192 -25.49 24.87 24.10
N GLN A 193 -25.02 25.30 25.26
CA GLN A 193 -25.80 25.53 26.48
C GLN A 193 -26.12 27.01 26.56
#